data_AF-C3YW91-F1
#
_entry.id   AF-C3YW91-F1
#
_cell.length_a   1.000
_cell.length_b   1.000
_cell.length_c   1.000
_cell.angle_alpha   90.00
_cell.angle_beta   90.00
_cell.angle_gamma   90.00
#
_symmetry.space_group_name_H-M   'P 1'
#
loop_
_entity.id
_entity.type
_entity.pdbx_description
1 polymer ?
#
loop_
_entity_poly.entity_id
_entity_poly.type
_entity_poly.pdbx_seq_one_letter_code
_entity_poly.pdbx_strand_id
1 'polypeptide(L)'
;MDINWQDFITNNEVLKRANICSIEAMLMSRQLRWAGHLARMEDTRMPKAVFYGELCLGKRARGAPRKRYKDQLKQQLRVAGIPEADWENRAASRANWRTLTRRGADALETKRHDHAEERRRRRKEAADQTVSSAQFTCQQCSRVCRSKIGLFSHMRACRPSRTSHESSTTGKEP
;
A
#
# COMPACT_ATOMS: atom_id res chain seq x y z
N MET A 1 -12.23 -0.30 -20.80
CA MET A 1 -12.24 -0.87 -19.43
C MET A 1 -13.35 -0.16 -18.69
N ASP A 2 -14.42 -0.86 -18.37
CA ASP A 2 -15.56 -0.27 -17.65
C ASP A 2 -15.38 -0.57 -16.16
N ILE A 3 -14.62 0.28 -15.48
CA ILE A 3 -14.40 0.21 -14.03
C ILE A 3 -15.18 1.35 -13.40
N ASN A 4 -16.24 1.02 -12.67
CA ASN A 4 -17.04 1.98 -11.93
C ASN A 4 -16.61 1.99 -10.45
N TRP A 5 -16.78 3.13 -9.77
CA TRP A 5 -16.53 3.25 -8.33
C TRP A 5 -17.39 2.26 -7.51
N GLN A 6 -18.56 1.89 -8.03
CA GLN A 6 -19.51 0.94 -7.43
C GLN A 6 -18.99 -0.50 -7.41
N ASP A 7 -18.00 -0.83 -8.23
CA ASP A 7 -17.47 -2.19 -8.34
C ASP A 7 -16.48 -2.53 -7.20
N PHE A 8 -16.07 -1.52 -6.39
CA PHE A 8 -15.13 -1.65 -5.28
C PHE A 8 -13.84 -2.42 -5.65
N ILE A 9 -13.37 -2.26 -6.89
CA ILE A 9 -12.19 -2.93 -7.44
C ILE A 9 -10.93 -2.37 -6.77
N THR A 10 -10.02 -3.25 -6.35
CA THR A 10 -8.77 -2.82 -5.70
C THR A 10 -7.75 -2.32 -6.72
N ASN A 11 -6.85 -1.46 -6.28
CA ASN A 11 -5.75 -0.99 -7.13
C ASN A 11 -4.87 -2.15 -7.66
N ASN A 12 -4.67 -3.22 -6.88
CA ASN A 12 -3.96 -4.42 -7.35
C ASN A 12 -4.68 -5.09 -8.52
N GLU A 13 -6.01 -5.19 -8.44
CA GLU A 13 -6.84 -5.78 -9.49
C GLU A 13 -6.87 -4.89 -10.74
N VAL A 14 -6.89 -3.55 -10.58
CA VAL A 14 -6.75 -2.62 -11.70
C VAL A 14 -5.41 -2.84 -12.44
N LEU A 15 -4.31 -2.89 -11.70
CA LEU A 15 -2.97 -3.13 -12.28
C LEU A 15 -2.89 -4.48 -12.99
N LYS A 16 -3.47 -5.54 -12.39
CA LYS A 16 -3.54 -6.87 -12.97
C LYS A 16 -4.34 -6.91 -14.27
N ARG A 17 -5.53 -6.27 -14.31
CA ARG A 17 -6.36 -6.17 -15.51
C ARG A 17 -5.69 -5.36 -16.61
N ALA A 18 -4.93 -4.32 -16.24
CA ALA A 18 -4.19 -3.51 -17.19
C ALA A 18 -2.92 -4.17 -17.70
N ASN A 19 -2.47 -5.27 -17.06
CA ASN A 19 -1.17 -5.88 -17.32
C ASN A 19 -0.01 -4.87 -17.20
N ILE A 20 -0.10 -3.96 -16.22
CA ILE A 20 0.89 -2.91 -15.95
C ILE A 20 1.42 -3.10 -14.53
N CYS A 21 2.73 -2.91 -14.35
CA CYS A 21 3.37 -2.93 -13.04
C CYS A 21 3.17 -1.62 -12.27
N SER A 22 3.35 -1.66 -10.96
CA SER A 22 3.24 -0.45 -10.14
C SER A 22 4.25 0.62 -10.54
N ILE A 23 3.96 1.89 -10.19
CA ILE A 23 4.88 3.00 -10.41
C ILE A 23 6.24 2.79 -9.73
N GLU A 24 6.25 2.13 -8.58
CA GLU A 24 7.48 1.79 -7.85
C GLU A 24 8.34 0.81 -8.66
N ALA A 25 7.74 -0.26 -9.19
CA ALA A 25 8.42 -1.22 -10.06
C ALA A 25 8.91 -0.57 -11.37
N MET A 26 8.12 0.33 -11.95
CA MET A 26 8.51 1.11 -13.13
C MET A 26 9.74 1.99 -12.86
N LEU A 27 9.72 2.75 -11.77
CA LEU A 27 10.83 3.64 -11.39
C LEU A 27 12.10 2.85 -11.11
N MET A 28 12.01 1.77 -10.33
CA MET A 28 13.15 0.89 -10.06
C MET A 28 13.73 0.32 -11.36
N SER A 29 12.88 -0.22 -12.23
CA SER A 29 13.29 -0.80 -13.51
C SER A 29 14.00 0.21 -14.41
N ARG A 30 13.56 1.47 -14.42
CA ARG A 30 14.19 2.55 -15.19
C ARG A 30 15.55 2.95 -14.61
N GLN A 31 15.62 3.10 -13.30
CA GLN A 31 16.87 3.45 -12.59
C GLN A 31 17.94 2.36 -12.76
N LEU A 32 17.56 1.08 -12.62
CA LEU A 32 18.48 -0.04 -12.84
C LEU A 32 18.90 -0.17 -14.30
N ARG A 33 18.00 0.06 -15.27
CA ARG A 33 18.37 0.10 -16.69
C ARG A 33 19.42 1.16 -16.99
N TRP A 34 19.20 2.37 -16.47
CA TRP A 34 20.14 3.48 -16.60
C TRP A 34 21.49 3.15 -15.96
N ALA A 35 21.49 2.58 -14.75
CA ALA A 35 22.71 2.18 -14.07
C ALA A 35 23.49 1.15 -14.89
N GLY A 36 22.81 0.14 -15.45
CA GLY A 36 23.45 -0.81 -16.33
C GLY A 36 24.05 -0.16 -17.58
N HIS A 37 23.38 0.85 -18.16
CA HIS A 37 23.96 1.62 -19.25
C HIS A 37 25.22 2.35 -18.80
N LEU A 38 25.16 3.02 -17.65
CA LEU A 38 26.29 3.75 -17.07
C LEU A 38 27.49 2.85 -16.79
N ALA A 39 27.30 1.66 -16.22
CA ALA A 39 28.38 0.71 -15.95
C ALA A 39 29.16 0.30 -17.22
N ARG A 40 28.46 0.17 -18.36
CA ARG A 40 29.05 -0.20 -19.66
C ARG A 40 29.56 0.99 -20.47
N MET A 41 29.31 2.23 -20.04
CA MET A 41 29.88 3.40 -20.69
C MET A 41 31.39 3.47 -20.39
N GLU A 42 32.14 4.06 -21.31
CA GLU A 42 33.54 4.44 -21.09
C GLU A 42 33.65 5.50 -19.98
N ASP A 43 34.72 5.43 -19.18
CA ASP A 43 34.94 6.28 -18.02
C ASP A 43 35.15 7.76 -18.36
N THR A 44 35.63 8.04 -19.58
CA THR A 44 35.82 9.39 -20.12
C THR A 44 34.50 10.12 -20.38
N ARG A 45 33.37 9.40 -20.48
CA ARG A 45 32.07 10.01 -20.78
C ARG A 45 31.51 10.73 -19.57
N MET A 46 31.10 11.99 -19.78
CA MET A 46 30.59 12.88 -18.71
C MET A 46 29.58 12.23 -17.76
N PRO A 47 28.55 11.47 -18.19
CA PRO A 47 27.59 10.91 -17.24
C PRO A 47 28.22 9.92 -16.25
N LYS A 48 29.19 9.12 -16.70
CA LYS A 48 29.92 8.17 -15.85
C LYS A 48 30.89 8.93 -14.96
N ALA A 49 31.68 9.83 -15.52
CA ALA A 49 32.60 10.70 -14.79
C ALA A 49 31.90 11.49 -13.67
N VAL A 50 30.73 12.11 -13.95
CA VAL A 50 29.95 12.86 -12.94
C VAL A 50 29.34 11.94 -11.88
N PHE A 51 28.94 10.72 -12.24
CA PHE A 51 28.35 9.79 -11.30
C PHE A 51 29.36 9.25 -10.27
N TYR A 52 30.59 8.97 -10.71
CA TYR A 52 31.69 8.54 -9.84
C TYR A 52 32.51 9.70 -9.28
N GLY A 53 32.32 10.91 -9.82
CA GLY A 53 33.03 12.11 -9.40
C GLY A 53 32.80 12.44 -7.93
N GLU A 54 33.89 12.76 -7.24
CA GLU A 54 33.88 13.23 -5.87
C GLU A 54 34.38 14.68 -5.82
N LEU A 55 33.94 15.44 -4.82
CA LEU A 55 34.39 16.82 -4.67
C LEU A 55 35.84 16.81 -4.19
N CYS A 56 36.74 17.45 -4.93
CA CYS A 56 38.13 17.62 -4.51
C CYS A 56 38.25 18.44 -3.23
N LEU A 57 37.38 19.43 -3.05
CA LEU A 57 37.36 20.34 -1.91
C LEU A 57 35.93 20.54 -1.40
N GLY A 58 35.79 20.67 -0.08
CA GLY A 58 34.52 20.92 0.59
C GLY A 58 33.85 19.66 1.14
N LYS A 59 33.05 19.86 2.19
CA LYS A 59 32.23 18.82 2.83
C LYS A 59 30.76 19.20 2.73
N ARG A 60 29.88 18.22 2.82
CA ARG A 60 28.44 18.48 2.87
C ARG A 60 28.05 19.08 4.20
N ALA A 61 27.05 19.95 4.17
CA ALA A 61 26.45 20.50 5.37
C ALA A 61 25.95 19.38 6.30
N ARG A 62 26.14 19.58 7.60
CA ARG A 62 25.65 18.67 8.65
C ARG A 62 24.13 18.76 8.74
N GLY A 63 23.45 17.64 8.95
CA GLY A 63 21.98 17.56 9.06
C GLY A 63 21.39 16.54 8.08
N ALA A 64 20.29 16.91 7.40
CA ALA A 64 19.59 16.08 6.42
C ALA A 64 19.78 16.59 4.97
N PRO A 65 21.01 16.52 4.41
CA PRO A 65 21.24 16.89 3.02
C PRO A 65 20.42 16.01 2.07
N ARG A 66 20.05 16.57 0.90
CA ARG A 66 19.33 15.81 -0.14
C ARG A 66 20.15 14.58 -0.57
N LYS A 67 19.46 13.44 -0.72
CA LYS A 67 20.05 12.19 -1.22
C LYS A 67 20.65 12.38 -2.61
N ARG A 68 21.82 11.78 -2.86
CA ARG A 68 22.36 11.68 -4.23
C ARG A 68 21.55 10.67 -5.02
N TYR A 69 21.63 10.78 -6.33
CA TYR A 69 21.15 9.73 -7.22
C TYR A 69 21.83 8.38 -6.93
N LYS A 70 23.14 8.37 -6.62
CA LYS A 70 23.89 7.17 -6.19
C LYS A 70 23.27 6.50 -4.96
N ASP A 71 22.81 7.28 -3.99
CA ASP A 71 22.17 6.74 -2.78
C ASP A 71 20.82 6.09 -3.10
N GLN A 72 20.05 6.71 -4.01
CA GLN A 72 18.80 6.13 -4.50
C GLN A 72 19.04 4.82 -5.27
N LEU A 73 20.07 4.79 -6.13
CA LEU A 73 20.45 3.58 -6.88
C LEU A 73 20.83 2.43 -5.93
N LYS A 74 21.64 2.69 -4.89
CA LYS A 74 21.98 1.70 -3.87
C LYS A 74 20.75 1.11 -3.20
N GLN A 75 19.77 1.95 -2.87
CA GLN A 75 18.48 1.48 -2.35
C GLN A 75 17.77 0.55 -3.35
N GLN A 76 17.74 0.88 -4.64
CA GLN A 76 17.13 0.01 -5.66
C GLN A 76 17.87 -1.32 -5.82
N LEU A 77 19.20 -1.31 -5.80
CA LEU A 77 20.01 -2.53 -5.87
C LEU A 77 19.70 -3.47 -4.70
N ARG A 78 19.59 -2.93 -3.49
CA ARG A 78 19.19 -3.69 -2.30
C ARG A 78 17.80 -4.28 -2.42
N VAL A 79 16.83 -3.50 -2.91
CA VAL A 79 15.45 -3.99 -3.14
C VAL A 79 15.43 -5.11 -4.17
N ALA A 80 16.22 -5.00 -5.24
CA ALA A 80 16.37 -6.00 -6.29
C ALA A 80 17.22 -7.22 -5.88
N GLY A 81 17.82 -7.22 -4.69
CA GLY A 81 18.70 -8.30 -4.21
C GLY A 81 20.02 -8.40 -5.00
N ILE A 82 20.53 -7.27 -5.50
CA ILE A 82 21.80 -7.17 -6.21
C ILE A 82 22.86 -6.59 -5.25
N PRO A 83 23.98 -7.28 -5.00
CA PRO A 83 25.05 -6.75 -4.15
C PRO A 83 25.62 -5.43 -4.68
N GLU A 84 25.75 -4.42 -3.81
CA GLU A 84 26.29 -3.09 -4.16
C GLU A 84 27.76 -3.11 -4.57
N ALA A 85 28.52 -4.13 -4.21
CA ALA A 85 29.94 -4.26 -4.59
C ALA A 85 30.11 -4.80 -6.02
N ASP A 86 29.20 -5.70 -6.46
CA ASP A 86 29.39 -6.47 -7.70
C ASP A 86 28.46 -6.05 -8.84
N TRP A 87 27.63 -5.04 -8.63
CA TRP A 87 26.59 -4.70 -9.61
C TRP A 87 27.16 -4.28 -10.97
N GLU A 88 28.35 -3.67 -11.02
CA GLU A 88 29.03 -3.26 -12.25
C GLU A 88 29.47 -4.46 -13.08
N ASN A 89 30.10 -5.45 -12.43
CA ASN A 89 30.49 -6.71 -13.04
C ASN A 89 29.24 -7.46 -13.57
N ARG A 90 28.16 -7.48 -12.80
CA ARG A 90 26.88 -8.08 -13.23
C ARG A 90 26.23 -7.30 -14.38
N ALA A 91 26.44 -5.98 -14.42
CA ALA A 91 25.93 -5.09 -15.46
C ALA A 91 26.72 -5.18 -16.78
N ALA A 92 27.97 -5.67 -16.76
CA ALA A 92 28.79 -5.85 -17.96
C ALA A 92 28.07 -6.70 -19.02
N SER A 93 27.45 -7.81 -18.58
CA SER A 93 26.57 -8.60 -19.45
C SER A 93 25.17 -7.98 -19.50
N ARG A 94 24.78 -7.48 -20.69
CA ARG A 94 23.43 -6.91 -20.93
C ARG A 94 22.32 -7.93 -20.65
N ALA A 95 22.52 -9.19 -21.01
CA ALA A 95 21.55 -10.26 -20.80
C ALA A 95 21.35 -10.53 -19.31
N ASN A 96 22.46 -10.72 -18.56
CA ASN A 96 22.42 -10.94 -17.12
C ASN A 96 21.75 -9.76 -16.40
N TRP A 97 22.14 -8.53 -16.75
CA TRP A 97 21.57 -7.32 -16.16
C TRP A 97 20.07 -7.19 -16.39
N ARG A 98 19.59 -7.51 -17.60
CA ARG A 98 18.16 -7.49 -17.93
C ARG A 98 17.38 -8.50 -17.08
N THR A 99 17.92 -9.70 -16.90
CA THR A 99 17.31 -10.74 -16.08
C THR A 99 17.27 -10.33 -14.60
N LEU A 100 18.37 -9.81 -14.05
CA LEU A 100 18.43 -9.34 -12.67
C LEU A 100 17.47 -8.18 -12.41
N THR A 101 17.40 -7.21 -13.34
CA THR A 101 16.49 -6.06 -13.23
C THR A 101 15.02 -6.51 -13.26
N ARG A 102 14.67 -7.43 -14.17
CA ARG A 102 13.31 -7.98 -14.26
C ARG A 102 12.95 -8.74 -13.00
N ARG A 103 13.79 -9.67 -12.56
CA ARG A 103 13.59 -10.44 -11.32
C ARG A 103 13.41 -9.52 -10.11
N GLY A 104 14.22 -8.46 -10.02
CA GLY A 104 14.09 -7.46 -8.97
C GLY A 104 12.73 -6.75 -9.01
N ALA A 105 12.29 -6.33 -10.19
CA ALA A 105 10.99 -5.68 -10.40
C ALA A 105 9.82 -6.60 -10.03
N ASP A 106 9.86 -7.85 -10.48
CA ASP A 106 8.82 -8.84 -10.18
C ASP A 106 8.76 -9.10 -8.67
N ALA A 107 9.92 -9.27 -8.01
CA ALA A 107 9.98 -9.48 -6.56
C ALA A 107 9.45 -8.28 -5.75
N LEU A 108 9.68 -7.05 -6.23
CA LEU A 108 9.11 -5.85 -5.62
C LEU A 108 7.59 -5.82 -5.78
N GLU A 109 7.07 -6.17 -6.96
CA GLU A 109 5.64 -6.21 -7.23
C GLU A 109 4.94 -7.25 -6.36
N THR A 110 5.49 -8.47 -6.25
CA THR A 110 4.96 -9.52 -5.37
C THR A 110 4.92 -9.06 -3.91
N LYS A 111 6.03 -8.52 -3.38
CA LYS A 111 6.07 -8.02 -1.99
C LYS A 111 5.04 -6.93 -1.73
N ARG A 112 4.88 -6.00 -2.68
CA ARG A 112 3.90 -4.93 -2.60
C ARG A 112 2.48 -5.47 -2.61
N HIS A 113 2.20 -6.43 -3.49
CA HIS A 113 0.91 -7.11 -3.58
C HIS A 113 0.56 -7.80 -2.27
N ASP A 114 1.44 -8.68 -1.78
CA ASP A 114 1.27 -9.45 -0.54
C ASP A 114 1.06 -8.51 0.66
N HIS A 115 1.85 -7.45 0.77
CA HIS A 115 1.71 -6.48 1.84
C HIS A 115 0.37 -5.72 1.78
N ALA A 116 -0.12 -5.38 0.59
CA ALA A 116 -1.41 -4.72 0.42
C ALA A 116 -2.58 -5.65 0.76
N GLU A 117 -2.50 -6.92 0.37
CA GLU A 117 -3.47 -7.96 0.70
C GLU A 117 -3.49 -8.26 2.20
N GLU A 118 -2.33 -8.41 2.82
CA GLU A 118 -2.21 -8.63 4.26
C GLU A 118 -2.81 -7.47 5.05
N ARG A 119 -2.51 -6.22 4.66
CA ARG A 119 -3.15 -5.04 5.28
C ARG A 119 -4.66 -5.02 5.10
N ARG A 120 -5.17 -5.52 3.97
CA ARG A 120 -6.63 -5.62 3.74
C ARG A 120 -7.24 -6.71 4.61
N ARG A 121 -6.60 -7.88 4.69
CA ARG A 121 -7.01 -9.01 5.53
C ARG A 121 -7.13 -8.59 6.99
N ARG A 122 -6.07 -7.95 7.53
CA ARG A 122 -6.08 -7.41 8.90
C ARG A 122 -7.20 -6.41 9.16
N ARG A 123 -7.51 -5.52 8.19
CA ARG A 123 -8.64 -4.59 8.30
C ARG A 123 -9.98 -5.32 8.35
N LYS A 124 -10.14 -6.39 7.56
CA LYS A 124 -11.36 -7.20 7.54
C LYS A 124 -11.54 -7.97 8.85
N GLU A 125 -10.49 -8.66 9.30
CA GLU A 125 -10.47 -9.38 10.58
C GLU A 125 -10.80 -8.45 11.77
N ALA A 126 -10.19 -7.26 11.82
CA ALA A 126 -10.48 -6.27 12.86
C ALA A 126 -11.94 -5.76 12.81
N ALA A 127 -12.50 -5.58 11.61
CA ALA A 127 -13.90 -5.19 11.44
C ALA A 127 -14.85 -6.29 11.91
N ASP A 128 -14.61 -7.54 11.50
CA ASP A 128 -15.43 -8.70 11.88
C ASP A 128 -15.37 -8.94 13.40
N GLN A 129 -14.20 -8.79 14.03
CA GLN A 129 -14.02 -8.89 15.48
C GLN A 129 -14.76 -7.77 16.24
N THR A 130 -14.80 -6.55 15.68
CA THR A 130 -15.56 -5.43 16.26
C THR A 130 -17.07 -5.67 16.17
N VAL A 131 -17.56 -6.24 15.06
CA VAL A 131 -18.98 -6.56 14.87
C VAL A 131 -19.41 -7.70 15.80
N SER A 132 -18.54 -8.70 16.05
CA SER A 132 -18.85 -9.83 16.93
C SER A 132 -18.92 -9.46 18.41
N SER A 133 -18.16 -8.47 18.87
CA SER A 133 -18.05 -8.12 20.30
C SER A 133 -19.07 -7.09 20.76
N ALA A 134 -19.72 -6.37 19.85
CA ALA A 134 -20.55 -5.23 20.21
C ALA A 134 -21.97 -5.32 19.64
N GLN A 135 -22.89 -5.83 20.47
CA GLN A 135 -24.32 -5.81 20.22
C GLN A 135 -24.88 -4.44 20.64
N PHE A 136 -25.02 -3.52 19.68
CA PHE A 136 -25.54 -2.18 19.97
C PHE A 136 -27.07 -2.15 19.86
N THR A 137 -27.76 -2.40 20.97
CA THR A 137 -29.23 -2.40 21.01
C THR A 137 -29.82 -1.05 21.38
N CYS A 138 -30.88 -0.65 20.67
CA CYS A 138 -31.67 0.50 21.04
C CYS A 138 -32.58 0.18 22.23
N GLN A 139 -32.52 0.99 23.29
CA GLN A 139 -33.34 0.79 24.50
C GLN A 139 -34.84 1.13 24.31
N GLN A 140 -35.22 1.81 23.22
CA GLN A 140 -36.61 2.26 22.99
C GLN A 140 -37.42 1.36 22.05
N CYS A 141 -36.76 0.60 21.19
CA CYS A 141 -37.44 -0.29 20.23
C CYS A 141 -36.74 -1.65 20.09
N SER A 142 -35.72 -1.92 20.92
CA SER A 142 -34.95 -3.17 20.96
C SER A 142 -34.23 -3.53 19.64
N ARG A 143 -34.14 -2.60 18.68
CA ARG A 143 -33.44 -2.83 17.40
C ARG A 143 -31.93 -2.98 17.61
N VAL A 144 -31.36 -4.04 17.05
CA VAL A 144 -29.90 -4.26 17.01
C VAL A 144 -29.28 -3.45 15.87
N CYS A 145 -28.28 -2.63 16.19
CA CYS A 145 -27.52 -1.80 15.26
C CYS A 145 -26.11 -2.36 15.06
N ARG A 146 -25.56 -2.24 13.84
CA ARG A 146 -24.25 -2.81 13.47
C ARG A 146 -23.03 -2.05 14.00
N SER A 147 -23.22 -0.86 14.55
CA SER A 147 -22.15 -0.04 15.13
C SER A 147 -22.70 1.00 16.11
N LYS A 148 -21.84 1.56 16.98
CA LYS A 148 -22.20 2.66 17.89
C LYS A 148 -22.71 3.90 17.15
N ILE A 149 -22.09 4.23 16.00
CA ILE A 149 -22.52 5.33 15.13
C ILE A 149 -23.88 5.01 14.50
N GLY A 150 -24.09 3.77 14.06
CA GLY A 150 -25.37 3.30 13.54
C GLY A 150 -26.48 3.39 14.59
N LEU A 151 -26.20 3.03 15.84
CA LEU A 151 -27.12 3.21 16.97
C LEU A 151 -27.43 4.69 17.20
N PHE A 152 -26.42 5.56 17.22
CA PHE A 152 -26.61 6.99 17.42
C PHE A 152 -27.43 7.64 16.30
N SER A 153 -27.20 7.25 15.05
CA SER A 153 -28.00 7.68 13.90
C SER A 153 -29.44 7.17 14.00
N HIS A 154 -29.62 5.90 14.39
CA HIS A 154 -30.94 5.32 14.62
C HIS A 154 -31.70 6.04 15.74
N MET A 155 -31.04 6.37 16.86
CA MET A 155 -31.66 7.08 17.99
C MET A 155 -32.26 8.43 17.60
N ARG A 156 -31.72 9.12 16.59
CA ARG A 156 -32.27 10.40 16.10
C ARG A 156 -33.64 10.27 15.43
N ALA A 157 -33.94 9.09 14.87
CA ALA A 157 -35.19 8.82 14.16
C ALA A 157 -36.01 7.69 14.82
N CYS A 158 -35.59 7.23 16.00
CA CYS A 158 -36.22 6.13 16.71
C CYS A 158 -37.60 6.57 17.22
N ARG A 159 -38.63 5.74 16.95
CA ARG A 159 -39.96 5.88 17.53
C ARG A 159 -40.10 4.84 18.64
N PRO A 160 -40.57 5.19 19.86
CA PRO A 160 -40.80 4.21 20.92
C PRO A 160 -41.74 3.12 20.42
N SER A 161 -41.41 1.85 20.67
CA SER A 161 -42.38 0.77 20.47
C SER A 161 -43.54 1.01 21.43
N ARG A 162 -44.76 1.17 20.91
CA ARG A 162 -46.00 1.22 21.70
C ARG A 162 -46.03 -0.02 22.61
N THR A 163 -45.80 0.17 23.90
CA THR A 163 -46.15 -0.84 24.91
C THR A 163 -47.67 -0.86 24.99
N SER A 164 -48.28 -1.96 24.56
CA SER A 164 -49.69 -2.25 24.81
C SER A 164 -49.88 -2.44 26.32
N HIS A 165 -50.24 -1.37 27.03
CA HIS A 165 -50.81 -1.46 28.36
C HIS A 165 -52.27 -1.88 28.22
N GLU A 166 -52.49 -3.18 28.40
CA GLU A 166 -53.79 -3.81 28.50
C GLU A 166 -54.52 -3.25 29.73
N SER A 167 -55.72 -2.70 29.48
CA SER A 167 -56.59 -2.12 30.50
C SER A 167 -57.43 -3.24 31.11
N SER A 168 -57.14 -3.65 32.33
CA SER A 168 -58.01 -4.56 33.08
C SER A 168 -58.98 -3.74 33.93
N THR A 169 -60.16 -3.53 33.38
CA THR A 169 -61.38 -3.15 34.10
C THR A 169 -61.91 -4.35 34.88
N THR A 170 -61.96 -4.29 36.20
CA THR A 170 -62.88 -5.05 37.06
C THR A 170 -63.13 -4.14 38.27
N GLY A 171 -64.31 -3.54 38.44
CA GLY A 171 -65.55 -4.25 38.76
C GLY A 171 -65.81 -4.01 40.25
N LYS A 172 -66.55 -2.93 40.54
CA LYS A 172 -66.99 -2.49 41.86
C LYS A 172 -68.35 -3.13 42.12
N GLU A 173 -68.53 -3.82 43.25
CA GLU A 173 -69.69 -3.75 44.18
C GLU A 173 -69.67 -4.90 45.22
N PRO A 174 -70.39 -4.75 46.36
CA PRO A 174 -69.99 -5.22 47.70
C PRO A 174 -70.27 -6.70 48.00
#